data_AF-A0A6G3XHA5-F1
#
_entry.id   AF-A0A6G3XHA5-F1
#
_cell.length_a   1.000
_cell.length_b   1.000
_cell.length_c   1.000
_cell.angle_alpha   90.00
_cell.angle_beta   90.00
_cell.angle_gamma   90.00
#
_symmetry.space_group_name_H-M   'P 1'
#
loop_
_entity.id
_entity.type
_entity.pdbx_description
1 polymer ?
#
loop_
_entity_poly.entity_id
_entity_poly.type
_entity_poly.pdbx_seq_one_letter_code
_entity_poly.pdbx_strand_id
1 'polypeptide(L)' 'LKWLLSRLRVEPVSQEDSLTAVALLRDAGGLHGHKYAIDALVAALALRVPAPVIVLTSDRDDWSKLCGNRVIIRDV' A
#
# COMPACT_ATOMS: atom_id res chain seq x y z
N LEU A 1 -18.98 3.15 -12.69
CA LEU A 1 -18.13 2.28 -11.84
C LEU A 1 -18.07 0.82 -12.31
N LYS A 2 -19.21 0.12 -12.53
CA LYS A 2 -19.23 -1.32 -12.93
C LYS A 2 -18.33 -1.68 -14.11
N TRP A 3 -18.36 -0.90 -15.20
CA TRP A 3 -17.49 -1.11 -16.38
C TRP A 3 -15.99 -0.93 -16.08
N LEU A 4 -15.63 -0.01 -15.18
CA LEU A 4 -14.23 0.18 -14.79
C LEU A 4 -13.74 -1.00 -13.94
N LEU A 5 -14.55 -1.40 -12.95
CA LEU A 5 -14.24 -2.52 -12.07
C LEU A 5 -14.18 -3.86 -12.79
N SER A 6 -14.91 -4.05 -13.91
CA SER A 6 -14.82 -5.28 -14.70
C SER A 6 -13.46 -5.48 -15.39
N ARG A 7 -12.59 -4.46 -15.36
CA ARG A 7 -11.23 -4.50 -15.91
C ARG A 7 -10.15 -4.60 -14.82
N LEU A 8 -10.56 -4.67 -13.55
CA LEU A 8 -9.66 -4.72 -12.41
C LEU A 8 -9.95 -5.96 -11.58
N ARG A 9 -8.89 -6.51 -10.99
CA ARG A 9 -9.03 -7.47 -9.90
C ARG A 9 -9.12 -6.68 -8.60
N VAL A 10 -10.25 -6.79 -7.91
CA VAL A 10 -10.46 -6.13 -6.60
C VAL A 10 -10.01 -7.10 -5.53
N GLU A 11 -9.02 -6.69 -4.73
CA GLU A 11 -8.51 -7.49 -3.63
C GLU A 11 -9.23 -7.14 -2.32
N PRO A 12 -9.72 -8.15 -1.56
CA PRO A 12 -10.29 -7.91 -0.25
C PRO A 12 -9.18 -7.55 0.74
N VAL A 13 -9.54 -6.71 1.71
CA VAL A 13 -8.69 -6.41 2.87
C VAL A 13 -8.99 -7.42 3.98
N SER A 14 -7.94 -7.96 4.59
CA SER A 14 -8.00 -8.86 5.74
C SER A 14 -7.56 -8.17 7.04
N GLN A 15 -7.81 -8.85 8.17
CA GLN A 15 -7.30 -8.40 9.46
C GLN A 15 -5.75 -8.43 9.53
N GLU A 16 -5.12 -9.41 8.86
CA GLU A 16 -3.67 -9.53 8.77
C GLU A 16 -3.05 -8.33 8.03
N ASP A 17 -3.73 -7.82 7.00
CA ASP A 17 -3.31 -6.61 6.29
C ASP A 17 -3.33 -5.39 7.24
N SER A 18 -4.33 -5.33 8.14
CA SER A 18 -4.41 -4.26 9.14
C SER A 18 -3.25 -4.31 10.14
N LEU A 19 -2.89 -5.52 10.60
CA LEU A 19 -1.75 -5.71 11.50
C LEU A 19 -0.42 -5.37 10.80
N THR A 20 -0.29 -5.77 9.54
CA THR A 20 0.86 -5.44 8.70
C THR A 20 0.98 -3.92 8.49
N ALA A 21 -0.14 -3.24 8.21
CA ALA A 21 -0.16 -1.78 8.08
C ALA A 21 0.31 -1.07 9.36
N VAL A 22 -0.14 -1.53 10.53
CA VAL A 22 0.33 -1.00 11.82
C VAL A 22 1.83 -1.21 12.01
N ALA A 23 2.35 -2.38 11.63
CA ALA A 23 3.79 -2.64 11.67
C ALA A 23 4.55 -1.70 10.73
N LEU A 24 4.08 -1.48 9.49
CA LEU A 24 4.69 -0.56 8.54
C LEU A 24 4.75 0.88 9.08
N LEU A 25 3.67 1.37 9.68
CA LEU A 25 3.64 2.70 10.29
C LEU A 25 4.66 2.86 11.42
N ARG A 26 4.77 1.84 12.28
CA ARG A 26 5.74 1.83 13.37
C ARG A 26 7.18 1.78 12.83
N ASP A 27 7.44 0.89 11.89
CA ASP A 27 8.79 0.65 11.35
C ASP A 27 9.27 1.84 10.50
N ALA A 28 8.35 2.62 9.91
CA ALA A 28 8.63 3.88 9.24
C ALA A 28 8.89 5.07 10.19
N GLY A 29 9.27 4.80 11.45
CA GLY A 29 9.57 5.82 12.46
C GLY A 29 8.34 6.35 13.20
N GLY A 30 7.26 5.58 13.28
CA GLY A 30 6.06 5.96 14.03
C GLY A 30 5.17 6.95 13.28
N LEU A 31 4.92 6.71 12.00
CA LEU A 31 4.00 7.53 11.20
C LEU A 31 2.59 7.55 11.80
N HIS A 32 2.00 8.74 11.90
CA HIS A 32 0.68 8.92 12.49
C HIS A 32 -0.42 8.23 11.66
N GLY A 33 -1.12 7.27 12.25
CA GLY A 33 -2.16 6.51 11.56
C GLY A 33 -3.28 7.37 10.97
N HIS A 34 -3.69 8.47 11.61
CA HIS A 34 -4.72 9.36 11.07
C HIS A 34 -4.34 10.02 9.74
N LYS A 35 -3.03 10.08 9.42
CA LYS A 35 -2.53 10.62 8.16
C LYS A 35 -2.24 9.51 7.13
N TYR A 36 -1.72 8.36 7.58
CA TYR A 36 -1.16 7.35 6.67
C TYR A 36 -1.87 5.99 6.70
N ALA A 37 -2.99 5.83 7.44
CA ALA A 37 -3.62 4.51 7.63
C ALA A 37 -4.05 3.84 6.32
N ILE A 38 -4.60 4.60 5.38
CA ILE A 38 -5.02 4.05 4.08
C ILE A 38 -3.78 3.66 3.27
N ASP A 39 -2.78 4.53 3.16
CA ASP A 39 -1.56 4.22 2.42
C ASP A 39 -0.82 3.00 3.00
N ALA A 40 -0.75 2.90 4.33
CA ALA A 40 -0.17 1.75 5.00
C ALA A 40 -0.93 0.44 4.73
N LEU A 41 -2.26 0.51 4.64
CA LEU A 41 -3.09 -0.64 4.31
C LEU A 41 -2.90 -1.06 2.84
N VAL A 42 -2.87 -0.11 1.90
CA VAL A 42 -2.60 -0.42 0.48
C VAL A 42 -1.16 -0.92 0.31
N ALA A 43 -0.20 -0.39 1.06
CA ALA A 43 1.16 -0.90 1.13
C ALA A 43 1.22 -2.35 1.63
N ALA A 44 0.46 -2.71 2.67
CA ALA A 44 0.33 -4.09 3.14
C ALA A 44 -0.23 -5.00 2.03
N LEU A 45 -1.28 -4.56 1.33
CA LEU A 45 -1.85 -5.30 0.20
C LEU A 45 -0.85 -5.46 -0.95
N ALA A 46 -0.02 -4.44 -1.23
CA ALA A 46 1.03 -4.52 -2.24
C ALA A 46 2.10 -5.54 -1.84
N LEU A 47 2.53 -5.53 -0.58
CA LEU A 47 3.63 -6.36 -0.08
C LEU A 47 3.27 -7.83 0.12
N ARG A 48 1.98 -8.18 0.21
CA ARG A 48 1.54 -9.59 0.22
C ARG A 48 1.60 -10.26 -1.16
N VAL A 49 1.72 -9.46 -2.24
CA VAL A 49 1.82 -9.97 -3.61
C VAL A 49 3.28 -10.35 -3.90
N PRO A 50 3.55 -11.52 -4.52
CA PRO A 50 4.91 -11.88 -4.93
C PRO A 50 5.53 -10.81 -5.84
N ALA A 51 6.79 -10.46 -5.56
CA ALA A 51 7.53 -9.50 -6.35
C ALA A 51 7.76 -9.96 -7.81
N PRO A 52 7.85 -9.04 -8.79
CA PRO A 52 7.85 -7.59 -8.64
C PRO A 52 6.44 -6.97 -8.54
N VAL A 53 6.30 -5.94 -7.71
CA VAL A 53 5.04 -5.17 -7.55
C VAL A 53 5.26 -3.73 -8.01
N ILE A 54 4.39 -3.24 -8.90
CA ILE A 54 4.38 -1.84 -9.36
C ILE A 54 3.22 -1.12 -8.70
N VAL A 55 3.51 0.04 -8.12
CA VAL A 55 2.53 0.94 -7.53
C VAL A 55 2.43 2.19 -8.41
N LEU A 56 1.22 2.46 -8.88
CA LEU A 56 0.87 3.66 -9.62
C LEU A 56 0.29 4.68 -8.62
N THR A 57 0.99 5.78 -8.36
CA THR A 57 0.59 6.78 -7.35
C THR A 57 1.09 8.17 -7.70
N SER A 58 0.29 9.20 -7.40
CA SER A 58 0.72 10.59 -7.47
C SER A 58 1.51 11.05 -6.24
N ASP A 59 1.38 10.34 -5.11
CA ASP A 59 2.10 10.61 -3.88
C ASP A 59 3.22 9.57 -3.71
N ARG A 60 4.46 9.95 -4.01
CA ARG A 60 5.62 9.03 -3.95
C ARG A 60 6.28 8.97 -2.59
N ASP A 61 6.18 10.03 -1.81
CA ASP A 61 6.95 10.17 -0.57
C ASP A 61 6.46 9.17 0.48
N ASP A 62 5.14 8.98 0.54
CA ASP A 62 4.54 8.08 1.53
C ASP A 62 4.83 6.62 1.22
N TRP A 63 4.82 6.25 -0.06
CA TRP A 63 5.20 4.92 -0.52
C TRP A 63 6.69 4.62 -0.31
N SER A 64 7.55 5.62 -0.45
CA SER A 64 8.98 5.46 -0.18
C SER A 64 9.23 5.20 1.31
N LYS A 65 8.50 5.87 2.21
CA LYS A 65 8.58 5.65 3.66
C LYS A 65 8.03 4.28 4.07
N LEU A 66 6.87 3.90 3.54
CA LEU A 66 6.17 2.67 3.93
C LEU A 66 6.79 1.42 3.30
N CYS A 67 7.11 1.45 2.02
CA CYS A 67 7.54 0.27 1.28
C CYS A 67 9.07 0.18 1.09
N GLY A 68 9.80 1.30 1.20
CA GLY A 68 11.22 1.33 0.84
C GLY A 68 11.43 0.86 -0.61
N ASN A 69 12.39 -0.03 -0.82
CA ASN A 69 12.72 -0.59 -2.13
C ASN A 69 11.92 -1.87 -2.49
N ARG A 70 10.92 -2.25 -1.68
CA ARG A 70 10.16 -3.51 -1.88
C ARG A 70 9.14 -3.43 -3.00
N VAL A 71 8.83 -2.22 -3.48
CA VAL A 71 7.91 -1.96 -4.60
C VAL A 71 8.56 -1.02 -5.59
N ILE A 72 8.11 -1.08 -6.84
CA ILE A 72 8.50 -0.13 -7.89
C ILE A 72 7.43 0.97 -7.93
N ILE A 73 7.82 2.20 -7.65
CA ILE A 73 6.90 3.35 -7.64
C ILE A 73 6.91 4.04 -9.01
N ARG A 74 5.73 4.33 -9.54
CA ARG A 74 5.52 5.03 -10.82
C ARG A 74 4.43 6.10 -10.67
N ASP A 75 4.64 7.23 -11.31
CA ASP A 75 3.64 8.30 -11.35
C ASP A 75 2.46 7.95 -12.24
N VAL A 76 1.32 8.57 -11.93
CA VAL A 76 0.11 8.62 -12.76
C VAL A 76 -0.16 10.03 -13.25
#